data_AF-A0A1K1SSN5-F1
#
_entry.id   AF-A0A1K1SSN5-F1
#
_cell.length_a   1.000
_cell.length_b   1.000
_cell.length_c   1.000
_cell.angle_alpha   90.00
_cell.angle_beta   90.00
_cell.angle_gamma   90.00
#
_symmetry.space_group_name_H-M   'P 1'
#
loop_
_entity.id
_entity.type
_entity.pdbx_description
1 polymer ?
#
loop_
_entity_poly.entity_id
_entity_poly.type
_entity_poly.pdbx_seq_one_letter_code
_entity_poly.pdbx_strand_id
1 'polypeptide(L)'
;MMTASEVAKVLDTILSSPGMNDAVKIDIKISRRNVLVLSQLIKKGLGDDQGSVLGLIDHLPDDVGKEMEALANDCLSKAGLAELSSKLQGLSAK
;
A
#
# COMPACT_ATOMS: atom_id res chain seq x y z
N MET A 1 -0.83 18.32 14.37
CA MET A 1 -0.03 18.65 13.18
C MET A 1 1.41 18.31 13.45
N MET A 2 1.74 17.03 13.27
CA MET A 2 3.13 16.63 13.14
C MET A 2 3.67 17.22 11.83
N THR A 3 4.86 17.81 11.88
CA THR A 3 5.56 18.28 10.68
C THR A 3 5.97 17.08 9.82
N ALA A 4 6.14 17.26 8.51
CA ALA A 4 6.58 16.18 7.61
C ALA A 4 7.90 15.52 8.08
N SER A 5 8.76 16.28 8.78
CA SER A 5 10.00 15.80 9.40
C SER A 5 9.75 14.84 10.58
N GLU A 6 8.72 15.10 11.40
CA GLU A 6 8.35 14.23 12.52
C GLU A 6 7.68 12.95 12.01
N VAL A 7 6.88 13.03 10.96
CA VAL A 7 6.28 11.84 10.30
C VAL A 7 7.36 10.95 9.70
N ALA A 8 8.37 11.53 9.03
CA ALA A 8 9.51 10.79 8.50
C ALA A 8 10.31 10.08 9.60
N LYS A 9 10.58 10.75 10.72
CA LYS A 9 11.28 10.13 11.88
C LYS A 9 10.49 8.98 12.50
N VAL A 10 9.17 9.09 12.59
CA VAL A 10 8.32 8.00 13.11
C VAL A 10 8.32 6.81 12.16
N LEU A 11 8.23 7.05 10.85
CA LEU A 11 8.38 6.01 9.83
C LEU A 11 9.73 5.31 9.94
N ASP A 12 10.84 6.04 9.98
CA ASP A 12 12.18 5.47 10.13
C ASP A 12 12.32 4.63 11.40
N THR A 13 11.75 5.09 12.51
CA THR A 13 11.78 4.36 13.78
C THR A 13 10.98 3.06 13.69
N ILE A 14 9.80 3.09 13.06
CA ILE A 14 8.96 1.91 12.86
C ILE A 14 9.65 0.91 11.94
N LEU A 15 10.21 1.37 10.82
CA LEU A 15 10.95 0.54 9.87
C LEU A 15 12.25 -0.03 10.45
N SER A 16 12.78 0.59 11.51
CA SER A 16 13.93 0.08 12.29
C SER A 16 13.54 -0.93 13.36
N SER A 17 12.26 -1.30 13.49
CA SER A 17 11.82 -2.30 14.47
C SER A 17 12.35 -3.69 14.09
N PRO A 18 12.74 -4.52 15.08
CA PRO A 18 13.10 -5.92 14.84
C PRO A 18 11.97 -6.65 14.09
N GLY A 19 12.32 -7.43 13.08
CA GLY A 19 11.36 -8.20 12.28
C GLY A 19 10.80 -7.50 11.04
N MET A 20 11.06 -6.19 10.84
CA MET A 20 10.59 -5.47 9.64
C MET A 20 11.29 -5.89 8.33
N ASN A 21 12.46 -6.54 8.44
CA ASN A 21 13.18 -7.11 7.31
C ASN A 21 12.94 -8.62 7.14
N ASP A 22 12.07 -9.21 7.95
CA ASP A 22 11.78 -10.65 7.88
C ASP A 22 10.96 -10.96 6.63
N ALA A 23 11.29 -12.06 5.97
CA ALA A 23 10.58 -12.48 4.78
C ALA A 23 9.18 -13.01 5.13
N VAL A 24 8.14 -12.31 4.68
CA VAL A 24 6.75 -12.78 4.80
C VAL A 24 6.31 -13.42 3.48
N LYS A 25 5.86 -14.69 3.55
CA LYS A 25 5.25 -15.36 2.40
C LYS A 25 3.76 -15.01 2.32
N ILE A 26 3.36 -14.29 1.28
CA ILE A 26 1.97 -13.93 1.03
C ILE A 26 1.47 -14.70 -0.20
N ASP A 27 0.55 -15.64 0.00
CA ASP A 27 -0.15 -16.32 -1.10
C ASP A 27 -1.39 -15.51 -1.50
N ILE A 28 -1.44 -15.09 -2.77
CA ILE A 28 -2.47 -14.19 -3.31
C ILE A 28 -3.04 -14.84 -4.58
N LYS A 29 -4.37 -14.94 -4.63
CA LYS A 29 -5.10 -15.45 -5.80
C LYS A 29 -6.00 -14.35 -6.35
N ILE A 30 -5.51 -13.64 -7.37
CA ILE A 30 -6.23 -12.56 -8.04
C ILE A 30 -6.27 -12.79 -9.56
N SER A 31 -7.23 -12.15 -10.23
CA SER A 31 -7.38 -12.25 -11.69
C SER A 31 -6.22 -11.57 -12.43
N ARG A 32 -5.97 -11.96 -13.69
CA ARG A 32 -4.96 -11.30 -14.55
C ARG A 32 -5.20 -9.79 -14.69
N ARG A 33 -6.47 -9.38 -14.70
CA ARG A 33 -6.87 -7.96 -14.72
C ARG A 33 -6.34 -7.25 -13.48
N ASN A 34 -6.55 -7.81 -12.30
CA ASN A 34 -6.16 -7.22 -11.03
C ASN A 34 -4.65 -7.13 -10.88
N VAL A 35 -3.90 -8.12 -11.38
CA VAL A 35 -2.44 -8.05 -11.45
C VAL A 35 -1.99 -6.84 -12.29
N LEU A 36 -2.61 -6.63 -13.45
CA LEU A 36 -2.28 -5.52 -14.34
C LEU A 36 -2.58 -4.17 -13.67
N VAL A 37 -3.75 -4.04 -13.05
CA VAL A 37 -4.14 -2.83 -12.30
C VAL A 37 -3.20 -2.56 -11.14
N LEU A 38 -2.88 -3.56 -10.33
CA LEU A 38 -1.94 -3.45 -9.21
C LEU A 38 -0.57 -2.95 -9.69
N SER A 39 -0.07 -3.50 -10.80
CA SER A 39 1.21 -3.05 -11.37
C SER A 39 1.20 -1.58 -11.81
N GLN A 40 0.07 -1.11 -12.33
CA GLN A 40 -0.11 0.28 -12.75
C GLN A 40 -0.24 1.20 -11.53
N LEU A 41 -0.96 0.79 -10.48
CA LEU A 41 -1.08 1.54 -9.23
C LEU A 41 0.28 1.74 -8.55
N ILE A 42 1.12 0.70 -8.54
CA ILE A 42 2.48 0.79 -7.98
C ILE A 42 3.31 1.80 -8.77
N LYS A 43 3.28 1.75 -10.11
CA LYS A 43 4.00 2.72 -10.96
C LYS A 43 3.53 4.15 -10.73
N LYS A 44 2.21 4.37 -10.70
CA LYS A 44 1.59 5.67 -10.39
C LYS A 44 2.03 6.18 -9.01
N GLY A 45 2.03 5.32 -7.99
CA GLY A 45 2.46 5.66 -6.64
C GLY A 45 3.95 6.02 -6.52
N LEU A 46 4.80 5.48 -7.39
CA LEU A 46 6.22 5.81 -7.47
C LEU A 46 6.52 7.09 -8.27
N GLY A 47 5.49 7.74 -8.84
CA GLY A 47 5.67 8.91 -9.70
C GLY A 47 6.28 8.59 -11.06
N ASP A 48 6.26 7.33 -11.48
CA ASP A 48 6.72 6.90 -12.81
C ASP A 48 5.60 7.11 -13.84
N ASP A 49 5.53 8.32 -14.37
CA ASP A 49 4.58 8.71 -15.41
C ASP A 49 4.94 8.14 -16.80
N GLN A 50 6.14 7.56 -16.97
CA GLN A 50 6.58 7.04 -18.28
C GLN A 50 5.99 5.66 -18.60
N GLY A 51 5.46 4.95 -17.60
CA GLY A 51 4.91 3.60 -17.73
C GLY A 51 3.45 3.42 -17.32
N SER A 52 2.82 4.50 -16.84
CA SER A 52 1.40 4.53 -16.50
C SER A 52 0.60 4.62 -17.79
N VAL A 53 -0.32 3.68 -18.03
CA VAL A 53 -1.36 3.92 -19.03
C VAL A 53 -2.25 5.02 -18.44
N LEU A 54 -1.88 6.27 -18.73
CA LEU A 54 -2.30 7.59 -18.21
C LEU A 54 -3.83 7.85 -18.22
N GLY A 55 -4.61 6.96 -17.65
CA GLY A 55 -6.06 7.05 -17.57
C GLY A 55 -6.75 5.74 -17.24
N LEU A 56 -6.05 4.59 -17.28
CA LEU A 56 -6.67 3.30 -16.98
C LEU A 56 -7.09 3.18 -15.50
N ILE A 57 -6.31 3.80 -14.60
CA ILE A 57 -6.63 3.88 -13.17
C ILE A 57 -7.78 4.88 -12.94
N ASP A 58 -7.83 5.96 -13.71
CA ASP A 58 -8.85 7.01 -13.53
C ASP A 58 -10.21 6.61 -14.13
N HIS A 59 -10.24 5.58 -14.98
CA HIS A 59 -11.44 4.96 -15.54
C HIS A 59 -11.71 3.57 -14.96
N LEU A 60 -11.06 3.23 -13.86
CA LEU A 60 -11.21 1.93 -13.26
C LEU A 60 -12.58 1.83 -12.58
N PRO A 61 -13.36 0.78 -12.83
CA PRO A 61 -14.67 0.66 -12.20
C PRO A 61 -14.53 0.40 -10.69
N ASP A 62 -15.52 0.89 -9.92
CA ASP A 62 -15.48 0.93 -8.46
C ASP A 62 -15.30 -0.45 -7.80
N ASP A 63 -15.73 -1.52 -8.48
CA ASP A 63 -15.54 -2.90 -8.04
C ASP A 63 -14.06 -3.26 -7.94
N VAL A 64 -13.25 -2.86 -8.93
CA VAL A 64 -11.82 -3.15 -8.95
C VAL A 64 -11.10 -2.33 -7.86
N GLY A 65 -11.51 -1.09 -7.63
CA GLY A 65 -10.99 -0.27 -6.52
C GLY A 65 -11.18 -0.95 -5.16
N LYS A 66 -12.39 -1.46 -4.90
CA LYS A 66 -12.70 -2.21 -3.67
C LYS A 66 -11.92 -3.51 -3.56
N GLU A 67 -11.72 -4.23 -4.66
CA GLU A 67 -10.89 -5.43 -4.67
C GLU A 67 -9.42 -5.12 -4.36
N MET A 68 -8.88 -3.99 -4.83
CA MET A 68 -7.51 -3.58 -4.52
C MET A 68 -7.36 -3.17 -3.06
N GLU A 69 -8.36 -2.49 -2.50
CA GLU A 69 -8.40 -2.16 -1.07
C GLU A 69 -8.48 -3.43 -0.21
N ALA A 70 -9.34 -4.37 -0.57
CA ALA A 70 -9.44 -5.67 0.10
C ALA A 70 -8.11 -6.42 0.05
N LEU A 71 -7.44 -6.42 -1.09
CA LEU A 71 -6.12 -7.03 -1.26
C LEU A 71 -5.05 -6.37 -0.35
N ALA A 72 -5.04 -5.05 -0.25
CA ALA A 72 -4.11 -4.33 0.61
C ALA A 72 -4.31 -4.72 2.09
N ASN A 73 -5.56 -4.77 2.54
CA ASN A 73 -5.91 -5.20 3.89
C ASN A 73 -5.53 -6.67 4.16
N ASP A 74 -5.77 -7.56 3.20
CA ASP A 74 -5.37 -8.97 3.29
C ASP A 74 -3.85 -9.14 3.41
N CYS A 75 -3.07 -8.37 2.64
CA CYS A 75 -1.60 -8.38 2.73
C CYS A 75 -1.13 -7.92 4.11
N LEU A 76 -1.71 -6.84 4.64
CA LEU A 76 -1.40 -6.35 5.99
C LEU A 76 -1.77 -7.36 7.07
N SER A 77 -2.93 -8.02 6.93
CA SER A 77 -3.38 -9.06 7.87
C SER A 77 -2.45 -10.27 7.86
N LYS A 78 -2.11 -10.79 6.67
CA LYS A 78 -1.19 -11.93 6.50
C LYS A 78 0.23 -11.63 6.97
N ALA A 79 0.65 -10.36 6.92
CA ALA A 79 1.93 -9.91 7.45
C ALA A 79 1.89 -9.57 8.95
N GLY A 80 0.72 -9.61 9.61
CA GLY A 80 0.58 -9.20 11.01
C GLY A 80 0.73 -7.69 11.24
N LEU A 81 0.63 -6.88 10.18
CA LEU A 81 0.87 -5.43 10.18
C LEU A 81 -0.41 -4.58 10.21
N ALA A 82 -1.59 -5.20 10.29
CA ALA A 82 -2.87 -4.49 10.26
C ALA A 82 -3.02 -3.44 11.38
N GLU A 83 -2.63 -3.81 12.61
CA GLU A 83 -2.70 -2.88 13.76
C GLU A 83 -1.70 -1.72 13.62
N LEU A 84 -0.48 -2.00 13.15
CA LEU A 84 0.54 -0.99 12.90
C LEU A 84 0.08 0.00 11.82
N SER A 85 -0.50 -0.50 10.73
CA SER A 85 -1.06 0.33 9.66
C SER A 85 -2.18 1.23 10.18
N SER A 86 -3.10 0.72 11.01
CA SER A 86 -4.17 1.52 11.60
C SER A 86 -3.63 2.62 12.52
N LYS A 87 -2.62 2.31 13.35
CA LYS A 87 -1.93 3.30 14.20
C LYS A 87 -1.24 4.38 13.37
N LEU A 88 -0.59 4.01 12.26
CA LEU A 88 0.03 4.94 11.30
C LEU A 88 -0.97 5.90 10.66
N GLN A 89 -2.13 5.39 10.23
CA GLN A 89 -3.20 6.25 9.69
C GLN A 89 -3.71 7.25 10.72
N GLY A 90 -3.85 6.83 11.98
CA GLY A 90 -4.25 7.71 13.08
C GLY A 90 -3.23 8.80 13.42
N LEU A 91 -1.94 8.59 13.11
CA LEU A 91 -0.88 9.60 13.24
C LEU A 91 -0.93 10.62 12.10
N SER A 92 -1.22 10.18 10.86
CA SER A 92 -1.29 11.08 9.70
C SER A 92 -2.56 11.95 9.67
N ALA A 93 -3.62 11.55 10.39
CA ALA A 93 -4.88 12.28 10.47
C ALA A 93 -4.90 13.37 11.57
N LYS A 94 -3.76 13.71 12.21
CA LYS A 94 -3.69 14.58 13.40
C LYS A 94 -2.70 15.76 13.31
#